data_AF-A0A2R7SUQ2-F1
#
_entry.id   AF-A0A2R7SUQ2-F1
#
_cell.length_a   1.000
_cell.length_b   1.000
_cell.length_c   1.000
_cell.angle_alpha   90.00
_cell.angle_beta   90.00
_cell.angle_gamma   90.00
#
_symmetry.space_group_name_H-M   'P 1'
#
loop_
_entity.id
_entity.type
_entity.pdbx_description
1 polymer ?
#
loop_
_entity_poly.entity_id
_entity_poly.type
_entity_poly.pdbx_seq_one_letter_code
_entity_poly.pdbx_strand_id
1 'polypeptide(L)'
;LSGELTAGSLQLSSTSGDVLMNALQARTAGEAHVTAGGAVQLTGSVFQANALTLNAADLVLQNSLLRTSGTLTATVTGSISNQVTAALAFTPGMSAGSDLTLQASSYAGNAALLAGVTEGGQRTATGNLRVTTTGELAHSGQALAGQELQFSGAHLALDGAQLQAKNITLTTTATAAEPTAISARAAQVIASEQLSITSAGGIDLSASLAMASSWSVHAASLTSHGGWLQQTGTADWALTLPRLDLSAQAGVGLSDRVGQGGVLRAQAGQLTLVADQLLLQGADVDHLGSGGLTLQGGSVLQADGALLSSKGQLKLSSGGVIHAAGAQIEGQSVQVLQAAGLAAAGSSIKALAGKVDINLGQGAADLRNAWVSAAGNGSQLMLTAGDVDQRGGLLWASGDVTLNLSGTWDG
;
A
#
# COMPACT_ATOMS: atom_id res chain seq x y z
N LEU A 1 -12.31 12.27 38.54
CA LEU A 1 -12.72 10.93 39.03
C LEU A 1 -11.48 10.06 39.16
N SER A 2 -11.32 9.32 40.26
CA SER A 2 -10.21 8.39 40.50
C SER A 2 -10.70 7.24 41.39
N GLY A 3 -10.02 6.09 41.37
CA GLY A 3 -10.40 4.92 42.18
C GLY A 3 -11.22 3.89 41.39
N GLU A 4 -12.04 3.09 42.07
CA GLU A 4 -12.87 2.05 41.44
C GLU A 4 -14.34 2.49 41.38
N LEU A 5 -14.99 2.25 40.24
CA LEU A 5 -16.41 2.54 40.02
C LEU A 5 -17.08 1.36 39.33
N THR A 6 -18.12 0.82 39.95
CA THR A 6 -18.92 -0.28 39.37
C THR A 6 -20.38 0.12 39.32
N ALA A 7 -21.02 0.02 38.16
CA ALA A 7 -22.42 0.44 37.99
C ALA A 7 -23.19 -0.44 36.99
N GLY A 8 -24.53 -0.44 37.08
CA GLY A 8 -25.40 -1.07 36.07
C GLY A 8 -25.36 -0.30 34.74
N SER A 9 -25.46 1.02 34.81
CA SER A 9 -25.25 1.96 33.71
C SER A 9 -24.52 3.19 34.25
N LEU A 10 -23.89 3.97 33.38
CA LEU A 10 -23.17 5.19 33.79
C LEU A 10 -23.50 6.35 32.86
N GLN A 11 -23.84 7.48 33.46
CA GLN A 11 -23.97 8.74 32.74
C GLN A 11 -23.08 9.79 33.42
N LEU A 12 -22.13 10.32 32.65
CA LEU A 12 -21.29 11.45 33.05
C LEU A 12 -21.63 12.62 32.13
N SER A 13 -22.02 13.75 32.71
CA SER A 13 -22.37 14.95 31.95
C SER A 13 -21.72 16.17 32.58
N SER A 14 -21.06 16.98 31.76
CA SER A 14 -20.51 18.28 32.12
C SER A 14 -20.87 19.27 31.02
N THR A 15 -21.82 20.18 31.27
CA THR A 15 -22.39 21.03 30.20
C THR A 15 -21.41 22.05 29.63
N SER A 16 -20.48 22.55 30.44
CA SER A 16 -19.52 23.59 30.03
C SER A 16 -18.07 23.30 30.44
N GLY A 17 -17.81 22.13 31.02
CA GLY A 17 -16.51 21.80 31.58
C GLY A 17 -16.00 20.45 31.11
N ASP A 18 -14.85 20.09 31.66
CA ASP A 18 -14.16 18.85 31.36
C ASP A 18 -14.71 17.68 32.19
N VAL A 19 -14.50 16.46 31.68
CA VAL A 19 -14.64 15.22 32.44
C VAL A 19 -13.25 14.62 32.58
N LEU A 20 -12.66 14.76 33.77
CA LEU A 20 -11.31 14.28 34.07
C LEU A 20 -11.37 12.96 34.84
N MET A 21 -10.72 11.92 34.32
CA MET A 21 -10.54 10.62 34.95
C MET A 21 -9.05 10.34 35.08
N ASN A 22 -8.59 10.15 36.31
CA ASN A 22 -7.19 9.91 36.63
C ASN A 22 -7.08 8.66 37.47
N ALA A 23 -6.38 7.64 36.95
CA ALA A 23 -6.30 6.31 37.56
C ALA A 23 -7.68 5.76 37.98
N LEU A 24 -8.70 5.99 37.15
CA LEU A 24 -10.05 5.45 37.36
C LEU A 24 -10.14 4.05 36.77
N GLN A 25 -10.65 3.09 37.53
CA GLN A 25 -11.09 1.79 37.06
C GLN A 25 -12.62 1.74 37.08
N ALA A 26 -13.24 2.09 35.96
CA ALA A 26 -14.69 2.07 35.79
C ALA A 26 -15.15 0.80 35.07
N ARG A 27 -16.17 0.14 35.61
CA ARG A 27 -16.83 -1.03 35.00
C ARG A 27 -18.34 -0.86 35.03
N THR A 28 -18.97 -0.91 33.86
CA THR A 28 -20.43 -0.87 33.72
C THR A 28 -20.93 -2.13 33.06
N ALA A 29 -21.97 -2.74 33.64
CA ALA A 29 -22.59 -3.94 33.06
C ALA A 29 -23.42 -3.62 31.80
N GLY A 30 -23.97 -2.41 31.74
CA GLY A 30 -24.75 -1.88 30.64
C GLY A 30 -24.07 -0.71 29.94
N GLU A 31 -24.90 0.19 29.41
CA GLU A 31 -24.46 1.32 28.61
C GLU A 31 -23.82 2.43 29.44
N ALA A 32 -22.85 3.09 28.82
CA ALA A 32 -22.19 4.27 29.33
C ALA A 32 -22.36 5.45 28.36
N HIS A 33 -22.71 6.61 28.90
CA HIS A 33 -22.76 7.86 28.17
C HIS A 33 -21.85 8.88 28.86
N VAL A 34 -20.91 9.45 28.10
CA VAL A 34 -20.04 10.54 28.56
C VAL A 34 -20.27 11.73 27.66
N THR A 35 -20.71 12.85 28.24
CA THR A 35 -20.91 14.12 27.52
C THR A 35 -20.15 15.23 28.24
N ALA A 36 -19.29 15.93 27.52
CA ALA A 36 -18.56 17.09 28.02
C ALA A 36 -18.67 18.26 27.03
N GLY A 37 -18.97 19.45 27.53
CA GLY A 37 -18.84 20.69 26.76
C GLY A 37 -17.37 21.06 26.53
N GLY A 38 -16.48 20.59 27.39
CA GLY A 38 -15.03 20.66 27.25
C GLY A 38 -14.40 19.30 26.88
N ALA A 39 -13.21 19.04 27.41
CA ALA A 39 -12.45 17.84 27.13
C ALA A 39 -12.88 16.65 28.00
N VAL A 40 -12.86 15.44 27.44
CA VAL A 40 -12.85 14.20 28.21
C VAL A 40 -11.41 13.72 28.27
N GLN A 41 -10.83 13.66 29.48
CA GLN A 41 -9.43 13.28 29.67
C GLN A 41 -9.34 12.04 30.55
N LEU A 42 -8.71 10.99 30.04
CA LEU A 42 -8.39 9.78 30.78
C LEU A 42 -6.87 9.65 30.85
N THR A 43 -6.34 9.61 32.08
CA THR A 43 -4.93 9.36 32.35
C THR A 43 -4.79 8.12 33.21
N GLY A 44 -4.02 7.12 32.74
CA GLY A 44 -3.81 5.86 33.46
C GLY A 44 -5.10 5.12 33.84
N SER A 45 -6.19 5.35 33.11
CA SER A 45 -7.54 4.90 33.49
C SER A 45 -7.99 3.74 32.62
N VAL A 46 -8.81 2.86 33.19
CA VAL A 46 -9.48 1.76 32.50
C VAL A 46 -10.98 1.96 32.62
N PHE A 47 -11.65 2.12 31.48
CA PHE A 47 -13.09 2.28 31.39
C PHE A 47 -13.67 1.13 30.59
N GLN A 48 -14.57 0.35 31.20
CA GLN A 48 -15.18 -0.81 30.60
C GLN A 48 -16.71 -0.69 30.64
N ALA A 49 -17.38 -0.95 29.52
CA ALA A 49 -18.83 -0.91 29.40
C ALA A 49 -19.38 -1.99 28.45
N ASN A 50 -20.70 -2.16 28.40
CA ASN A 50 -21.30 -2.91 27.29
C ASN A 50 -21.25 -2.09 26.00
N ALA A 51 -21.74 -0.85 26.04
CA ALA A 51 -21.60 0.11 24.96
C ALA A 51 -21.19 1.46 25.53
N LEU A 52 -20.45 2.25 24.76
CA LEU A 52 -20.01 3.59 25.14
C LEU A 52 -20.35 4.59 24.03
N THR A 53 -21.08 5.64 24.39
CA THR A 53 -21.20 6.85 23.58
C THR A 53 -20.48 8.00 24.26
N LEU A 54 -19.55 8.64 23.57
CA LEU A 54 -18.77 9.77 24.05
C LEU A 54 -18.98 10.97 23.14
N ASN A 55 -19.39 12.11 23.71
CA ASN A 55 -19.50 13.39 23.03
C ASN A 55 -18.65 14.43 23.78
N ALA A 56 -17.70 15.06 23.10
CA ALA A 56 -16.78 16.00 23.75
C ALA A 56 -16.28 17.10 22.79
N ALA A 57 -15.72 18.17 23.37
CA ALA A 57 -14.90 19.10 22.61
C ALA A 57 -13.60 18.42 22.17
N ASP A 58 -12.89 17.79 23.11
CA ASP A 58 -11.67 17.02 22.87
C ASP A 58 -11.72 15.69 23.61
N LEU A 59 -11.01 14.68 23.10
CA LEU A 59 -10.79 13.41 23.79
C LEU A 59 -9.30 13.14 23.94
N VAL A 60 -8.84 13.03 25.17
CA VAL A 60 -7.44 12.76 25.48
C VAL A 60 -7.35 11.46 26.27
N LEU A 61 -6.74 10.45 25.66
CA LEU A 61 -6.40 9.17 26.28
C LEU A 61 -4.87 9.12 26.42
N GLN A 62 -4.39 9.17 27.65
CA GLN A 62 -2.98 8.97 27.98
C GLN A 62 -2.85 7.71 28.81
N ASN A 63 -2.17 6.71 28.25
CA ASN A 63 -1.92 5.44 28.94
C ASN A 63 -3.23 4.80 29.48
N SER A 64 -4.33 4.96 28.74
CA SER A 64 -5.68 4.59 29.17
C SER A 64 -6.32 3.59 28.22
N LEU A 65 -7.30 2.85 28.72
CA LEU A 65 -8.09 1.89 27.95
C LEU A 65 -9.58 2.24 28.02
N LEU A 66 -10.20 2.49 26.87
CA LEU A 66 -11.65 2.43 26.71
C LEU A 66 -12.01 1.09 26.06
N ARG A 67 -12.83 0.28 26.72
CA ARG A 67 -13.22 -1.04 26.23
C ARG A 67 -14.71 -1.27 26.31
N THR A 68 -15.31 -1.76 25.24
CA THR A 68 -16.72 -2.15 25.19
C THR A 68 -16.87 -3.59 24.72
N SER A 69 -17.83 -4.36 25.26
CA SER A 69 -18.19 -5.67 24.71
C SER A 69 -19.05 -5.56 23.44
N GLY A 70 -19.81 -4.47 23.32
CA GLY A 70 -20.56 -4.04 22.16
C GLY A 70 -19.84 -2.90 21.44
N THR A 71 -20.54 -1.79 21.21
CA THR A 71 -20.06 -0.66 20.39
C THR A 71 -19.39 0.45 21.21
N LEU A 72 -18.39 1.10 20.61
CA LEU A 72 -17.80 2.34 21.11
C LEU A 72 -17.94 3.40 20.02
N THR A 73 -18.65 4.48 20.33
CA THR A 73 -18.76 5.65 19.46
C THR A 73 -18.24 6.88 20.18
N ALA A 74 -17.26 7.56 19.60
CA ALA A 74 -16.77 8.85 20.06
C ALA A 74 -16.96 9.91 18.98
N THR A 75 -17.80 10.90 19.27
CA THR A 75 -18.01 12.09 18.44
C THR A 75 -17.37 13.28 19.12
N VAL A 76 -16.29 13.77 18.53
CA VAL A 76 -15.46 14.83 19.08
C VAL A 76 -15.45 15.99 18.09
N THR A 77 -15.70 17.21 18.56
CA THR A 77 -15.72 18.38 17.65
C THR A 77 -14.31 18.85 17.32
N GLY A 78 -13.39 18.78 18.29
CA GLY A 78 -11.97 19.05 18.16
C GLY A 78 -11.15 17.79 17.90
N SER A 79 -10.17 17.52 18.75
CA SER A 79 -9.15 16.51 18.51
C SER A 79 -9.31 15.26 19.38
N ILE A 80 -8.95 14.11 18.81
CA ILE A 80 -8.71 12.87 19.56
C ILE A 80 -7.19 12.65 19.67
N SER A 81 -6.68 12.61 20.91
CA SER A 81 -5.30 12.23 21.22
C SER A 81 -5.29 10.88 21.95
N ASN A 82 -4.75 9.83 21.32
CA ASN A 82 -4.75 8.46 21.83
C ASN A 82 -3.33 7.92 22.00
N GLN A 83 -2.69 8.26 23.12
CA GLN A 83 -1.25 8.17 23.31
C GLN A 83 -0.84 7.15 24.36
N VAL A 84 0.24 6.44 24.07
CA VAL A 84 0.94 5.51 24.94
C VAL A 84 2.39 5.95 25.06
N THR A 85 2.80 6.23 26.28
CA THR A 85 4.16 6.71 26.59
C THR A 85 4.86 5.81 27.61
N ALA A 86 4.17 4.81 28.15
CA ALA A 86 4.70 3.87 29.14
C ALA A 86 4.43 2.42 28.74
N ALA A 87 5.28 1.50 29.21
CA ALA A 87 4.97 0.08 29.20
C ALA A 87 3.91 -0.21 30.29
N LEU A 88 2.76 -0.75 29.89
CA LEU A 88 1.62 -0.97 30.78
C LEU A 88 1.30 -2.46 30.91
N ALA A 89 0.62 -2.84 31.99
CA ALA A 89 0.17 -4.21 32.24
C ALA A 89 -1.03 -4.64 31.36
N PHE A 90 -1.63 -3.71 30.62
CA PHE A 90 -2.73 -3.93 29.69
C PHE A 90 -2.42 -3.24 28.36
N THR A 91 -3.14 -3.59 27.29
CA THR A 91 -3.05 -2.92 25.99
C THR A 91 -3.87 -1.63 26.03
N PRO A 92 -3.25 -0.43 26.13
CA PRO A 92 -3.98 0.84 26.11
C PRO A 92 -4.57 1.11 24.72
N GLY A 93 -5.57 1.99 24.70
CA GLY A 93 -6.24 2.46 23.49
C GLY A 93 -7.76 2.32 23.57
N MET A 94 -8.37 2.01 22.44
CA MET A 94 -9.81 1.88 22.30
C MET A 94 -10.15 0.53 21.69
N SER A 95 -11.07 -0.19 22.32
CA SER A 95 -11.46 -1.54 21.92
C SER A 95 -12.98 -1.70 22.00
N ALA A 96 -13.56 -2.27 20.95
CA ALA A 96 -14.97 -2.64 20.89
C ALA A 96 -15.11 -4.11 20.47
N GLY A 97 -15.98 -4.85 21.13
CA GLY A 97 -16.33 -6.21 20.72
C GLY A 97 -17.21 -6.26 19.46
N SER A 98 -17.86 -5.15 19.13
CA SER A 98 -18.53 -4.91 17.84
C SER A 98 -17.82 -3.80 17.07
N ASP A 99 -18.48 -2.64 16.87
CA ASP A 99 -17.94 -1.54 16.07
C ASP A 99 -17.26 -0.47 16.93
N LEU A 100 -16.15 0.06 16.42
CA LEU A 100 -15.43 1.22 16.97
C LEU A 100 -15.51 2.35 15.96
N THR A 101 -16.24 3.42 16.31
CA THR A 101 -16.43 4.60 15.45
C THR A 101 -15.89 5.85 16.13
N LEU A 102 -14.97 6.53 15.46
CA LEU A 102 -14.37 7.79 15.92
C LEU A 102 -14.61 8.87 14.87
N GLN A 103 -15.16 10.00 15.28
CA GLN A 103 -15.31 11.19 14.47
C GLN A 103 -14.65 12.38 15.18
N ALA A 104 -13.79 13.10 14.47
CA ALA A 104 -13.06 14.24 15.01
C ALA A 104 -12.73 15.29 13.94
N SER A 105 -12.23 16.45 14.34
CA SER A 105 -11.51 17.33 13.43
C SER A 105 -10.13 16.75 13.09
N SER A 106 -9.43 16.17 14.07
CA SER A 106 -8.14 15.51 13.89
C SER A 106 -7.97 14.34 14.85
N TYR A 107 -7.13 13.37 14.45
CA TYR A 107 -6.77 12.21 15.27
C TYR A 107 -5.25 12.09 15.31
N ALA A 108 -4.68 11.91 16.50
CA ALA A 108 -3.27 11.60 16.68
C ALA A 108 -3.10 10.50 17.72
N GLY A 109 -2.53 9.36 17.34
CA GLY A 109 -2.38 8.24 18.26
C GLY A 109 -1.34 7.21 17.87
N ASN A 110 -0.88 6.49 18.89
CA ASN A 110 -0.04 5.29 18.76
C ASN A 110 -0.60 4.10 19.56
N ALA A 111 -1.67 4.30 20.34
CA ALA A 111 -2.33 3.23 21.07
C ALA A 111 -3.16 2.33 20.16
N ALA A 112 -3.59 1.16 20.66
CA ALA A 112 -4.37 0.23 19.85
C ALA A 112 -5.77 0.76 19.52
N LEU A 113 -6.24 0.49 18.31
CA LEU A 113 -7.62 0.66 17.87
C LEU A 113 -8.16 -0.71 17.44
N LEU A 114 -9.08 -1.27 18.22
CA LEU A 114 -9.55 -2.64 18.02
C LEU A 114 -11.07 -2.64 17.85
N ALA A 115 -11.56 -3.22 16.75
CA ALA A 115 -12.98 -3.50 16.54
C ALA A 115 -13.18 -4.99 16.28
N GLY A 116 -14.26 -5.56 16.79
CA GLY A 116 -14.50 -6.98 16.64
C GLY A 116 -13.50 -7.83 17.40
N VAL A 117 -13.29 -7.55 18.70
CA VAL A 117 -12.40 -8.35 19.54
C VAL A 117 -13.13 -8.93 20.74
N THR A 118 -12.83 -10.17 21.11
CA THR A 118 -13.37 -10.77 22.33
C THR A 118 -12.78 -10.10 23.57
N GLU A 119 -13.35 -10.37 24.74
CA GLU A 119 -12.82 -9.85 26.01
C GLU A 119 -11.37 -10.30 26.27
N GLY A 120 -10.96 -11.45 25.72
CA GLY A 120 -9.57 -11.95 25.73
C GLY A 120 -8.68 -11.36 24.64
N GLY A 121 -9.13 -10.32 23.92
CA GLY A 121 -8.37 -9.63 22.88
C GLY A 121 -8.24 -10.38 21.56
N GLN A 122 -8.99 -11.47 21.37
CA GLN A 122 -8.94 -12.25 20.13
C GLN A 122 -9.85 -11.64 19.07
N ARG A 123 -9.35 -11.50 17.83
CA ARG A 123 -10.13 -11.01 16.70
C ARG A 123 -11.30 -11.93 16.39
N THR A 124 -12.48 -11.35 16.21
CA THR A 124 -13.69 -12.02 15.71
C THR A 124 -13.82 -11.82 14.20
N ALA A 125 -14.76 -12.52 13.56
CA ALA A 125 -15.03 -12.37 12.13
C ALA A 125 -15.94 -11.17 11.81
N THR A 126 -16.27 -10.32 12.81
CA THR A 126 -17.20 -9.20 12.69
C THR A 126 -16.60 -7.94 13.31
N GLY A 127 -17.28 -6.79 13.20
CA GLY A 127 -16.81 -5.54 13.81
C GLY A 127 -16.03 -4.67 12.83
N ASN A 128 -16.46 -3.41 12.75
CA ASN A 128 -15.90 -2.40 11.87
C ASN A 128 -15.17 -1.33 12.71
N LEU A 129 -13.96 -0.99 12.29
CA LEU A 129 -13.22 0.16 12.77
C LEU A 129 -13.38 1.30 11.77
N ARG A 130 -13.99 2.41 12.17
CA ARG A 130 -14.08 3.63 11.36
C ARG A 130 -13.52 4.81 12.13
N VAL A 131 -12.55 5.49 11.53
CA VAL A 131 -12.00 6.75 12.02
C VAL A 131 -12.13 7.77 10.92
N THR A 132 -12.86 8.85 11.19
CA THR A 132 -13.13 9.92 10.24
C THR A 132 -12.72 11.25 10.84
N THR A 133 -11.77 11.92 10.19
CA THR A 133 -11.34 13.27 10.52
C THR A 133 -11.69 14.24 9.40
N THR A 134 -11.88 15.51 9.71
CA THR A 134 -11.97 16.56 8.68
C THR A 134 -10.59 17.07 8.27
N GLY A 135 -9.61 16.99 9.17
CA GLY A 135 -8.20 17.27 8.97
C GLY A 135 -7.35 16.00 8.98
N GLU A 136 -6.16 16.08 9.58
CA GLU A 136 -5.20 14.97 9.64
C GLU A 136 -5.66 13.82 10.55
N LEU A 137 -5.41 12.59 10.09
CA LEU A 137 -5.47 11.36 10.87
C LEU A 137 -4.05 10.77 10.93
N ALA A 138 -3.39 10.92 12.07
CA ALA A 138 -2.08 10.38 12.37
C ALA A 138 -2.20 9.16 13.30
N HIS A 139 -1.82 7.98 12.81
CA HIS A 139 -1.85 6.74 13.58
C HIS A 139 -0.62 5.89 13.31
N SER A 140 0.23 5.68 14.31
CA SER A 140 1.44 4.83 14.18
C SER A 140 1.33 3.52 14.97
N GLY A 141 0.15 3.23 15.54
CA GLY A 141 -0.10 2.07 16.39
C GLY A 141 -0.70 0.88 15.64
N GLN A 142 -1.27 -0.05 16.41
CA GLN A 142 -2.07 -1.14 15.87
C GLN A 142 -3.50 -0.67 15.59
N ALA A 143 -4.03 -0.98 14.42
CA ALA A 143 -5.44 -0.85 14.08
C ALA A 143 -5.94 -2.17 13.49
N LEU A 144 -6.90 -2.79 14.17
CA LEU A 144 -7.38 -4.12 13.83
C LEU A 144 -8.91 -4.16 13.83
N ALA A 145 -9.48 -4.70 12.77
CA ALA A 145 -10.91 -4.95 12.62
C ALA A 145 -11.17 -6.39 12.18
N GLY A 146 -12.29 -6.96 12.62
CA GLY A 146 -12.73 -8.28 12.14
C GLY A 146 -13.22 -8.26 10.70
N GLN A 147 -13.96 -7.21 10.31
CA GLN A 147 -14.46 -7.03 8.93
C GLN A 147 -13.77 -5.85 8.24
N GLU A 148 -14.17 -4.62 8.58
CA GLU A 148 -13.76 -3.43 7.82
C GLU A 148 -12.94 -2.47 8.68
N LEU A 149 -11.80 -2.02 8.15
CA LEU A 149 -11.03 -0.90 8.69
C LEU A 149 -11.10 0.26 7.70
N GLN A 150 -11.62 1.40 8.16
CA GLN A 150 -11.76 2.62 7.38
C GLN A 150 -11.11 3.79 8.08
N PHE A 151 -10.09 4.35 7.43
CA PHE A 151 -9.50 5.63 7.80
C PHE A 151 -9.80 6.67 6.72
N SER A 152 -10.37 7.80 7.14
CA SER A 152 -10.72 8.91 6.27
C SER A 152 -10.29 10.23 6.91
N GLY A 153 -9.64 11.10 6.14
CA GLY A 153 -9.16 12.40 6.60
C GLY A 153 -8.77 13.31 5.44
N ALA A 154 -8.36 14.54 5.72
CA ALA A 154 -7.68 15.36 4.72
C ALA A 154 -6.35 14.70 4.31
N HIS A 155 -5.56 14.30 5.32
CA HIS A 155 -4.31 13.58 5.17
C HIS A 155 -4.28 12.38 6.11
N LEU A 156 -3.60 11.31 5.69
CA LEU A 156 -3.36 10.13 6.52
C LEU A 156 -1.86 9.97 6.77
N ALA A 157 -1.44 10.08 8.03
CA ALA A 157 -0.07 9.85 8.48
C ALA A 157 0.00 8.54 9.27
N LEU A 158 0.32 7.45 8.56
CA LEU A 158 0.25 6.06 9.00
C LEU A 158 1.63 5.40 9.10
N ASP A 159 2.68 6.20 9.25
CA ASP A 159 4.06 5.70 9.29
C ASP A 159 4.25 4.76 10.48
N GLY A 160 4.81 3.58 10.21
CA GLY A 160 5.01 2.52 11.21
C GLY A 160 3.74 1.83 11.70
N ALA A 161 2.56 2.17 11.16
CA ALA A 161 1.29 1.59 11.59
C ALA A 161 1.17 0.11 11.26
N GLN A 162 0.36 -0.62 12.04
CA GLN A 162 -0.02 -2.00 11.76
C GLN A 162 -1.53 -2.07 11.53
N LEU A 163 -1.95 -2.13 10.27
CA LEU A 163 -3.35 -2.16 9.85
C LEU A 163 -3.73 -3.58 9.44
N GLN A 164 -4.75 -4.15 10.08
CA GLN A 164 -5.21 -5.51 9.78
C GLN A 164 -6.73 -5.61 9.77
N ALA A 165 -7.29 -6.05 8.65
CA ALA A 165 -8.72 -6.32 8.53
C ALA A 165 -9.00 -7.32 7.42
N LYS A 166 -10.28 -7.67 7.24
CA LYS A 166 -10.69 -8.37 6.03
C LYS A 166 -10.66 -7.42 4.84
N ASN A 167 -11.25 -6.23 5.01
CA ASN A 167 -11.23 -5.14 4.05
C ASN A 167 -10.61 -3.89 4.70
N ILE A 168 -9.67 -3.25 4.00
CA ILE A 168 -9.06 -1.99 4.42
C ILE A 168 -9.40 -0.93 3.37
N THR A 169 -9.92 0.19 3.84
CA THR A 169 -10.25 1.36 3.01
C THR A 169 -9.54 2.59 3.57
N LEU A 170 -8.71 3.22 2.75
CA LEU A 170 -8.01 4.47 3.07
C LEU A 170 -8.49 5.56 2.11
N THR A 171 -9.04 6.64 2.66
CA THR A 171 -9.60 7.74 1.85
C THR A 171 -9.01 9.07 2.28
N THR A 172 -8.58 9.88 1.33
CA THR A 172 -8.22 11.28 1.59
C THR A 172 -9.12 12.25 0.85
N THR A 173 -9.29 13.43 1.43
CA THR A 173 -9.91 14.59 0.77
C THR A 173 -8.88 15.64 0.34
N ALA A 174 -7.58 15.41 0.59
CA ALA A 174 -6.49 16.22 0.05
C ALA A 174 -6.57 16.35 -1.47
N THR A 175 -6.05 17.46 -1.99
CA THR A 175 -6.07 17.77 -3.42
C THR A 175 -4.86 17.17 -4.15
N ALA A 176 -4.94 17.08 -5.48
CA ALA A 176 -3.84 16.57 -6.31
C ALA A 176 -2.57 17.44 -6.30
N ALA A 177 -2.62 18.65 -5.74
CA ALA A 177 -1.44 19.50 -5.58
C ALA A 177 -0.52 19.03 -4.45
N GLU A 178 -1.05 18.24 -3.52
CA GLU A 178 -0.29 17.70 -2.39
C GLU A 178 0.54 16.49 -2.84
N PRO A 179 1.89 16.54 -2.71
CA PRO A 179 2.75 15.48 -3.22
C PRO A 179 2.52 14.14 -2.50
N THR A 180 2.13 14.18 -1.23
CA THR A 180 1.83 13.00 -0.41
C THR A 180 0.61 13.27 0.47
N ALA A 181 -0.53 12.68 0.11
CA ALA A 181 -1.76 12.74 0.91
C ALA A 181 -1.85 11.58 1.91
N ILE A 182 -1.23 10.44 1.58
CA ILE A 182 -1.14 9.26 2.45
C ILE A 182 0.34 8.90 2.61
N SER A 183 0.86 8.99 3.82
CA SER A 183 2.16 8.43 4.18
C SER A 183 1.92 7.17 5.02
N ALA A 184 2.41 6.02 4.58
CA ALA A 184 2.37 4.77 5.35
C ALA A 184 3.74 4.06 5.24
N ARG A 185 4.80 4.85 5.45
CA ARG A 185 6.18 4.36 5.38
C ARG A 185 6.45 3.38 6.52
N ALA A 186 7.18 2.31 6.24
CA ALA A 186 7.46 1.26 7.24
C ALA A 186 6.20 0.66 7.90
N ALA A 187 5.02 0.86 7.32
CA ALA A 187 3.78 0.30 7.82
C ALA A 187 3.61 -1.16 7.40
N GLN A 188 2.74 -1.88 8.12
CA GLN A 188 2.22 -3.18 7.71
C GLN A 188 0.72 -3.04 7.44
N VAL A 189 0.31 -3.21 6.19
CA VAL A 189 -1.08 -3.09 5.73
C VAL A 189 -1.53 -4.45 5.20
N ILE A 190 -2.29 -5.19 5.99
CA ILE A 190 -2.69 -6.56 5.66
C ILE A 190 -4.22 -6.64 5.61
N ALA A 191 -4.75 -6.66 4.39
CA ALA A 191 -6.14 -7.00 4.13
C ALA A 191 -6.22 -8.47 3.71
N SER A 192 -7.10 -9.28 4.31
CA SER A 192 -7.25 -10.67 3.82
C SER A 192 -8.04 -10.76 2.51
N GLU A 193 -8.89 -9.77 2.23
CA GLU A 193 -9.67 -9.67 0.99
C GLU A 193 -9.26 -8.44 0.19
N GLN A 194 -9.82 -7.26 0.46
CA GLN A 194 -9.62 -6.06 -0.36
C GLN A 194 -8.81 -4.98 0.37
N LEU A 195 -7.83 -4.41 -0.34
CA LEU A 195 -7.24 -3.11 -0.01
C LEU A 195 -7.73 -2.07 -1.02
N SER A 196 -8.46 -1.06 -0.56
CA SER A 196 -8.95 0.06 -1.37
C SER A 196 -8.32 1.36 -0.89
N ILE A 197 -7.67 2.09 -1.79
CA ILE A 197 -7.06 3.38 -1.49
C ILE A 197 -7.56 4.42 -2.49
N THR A 198 -8.15 5.50 -1.99
CA THR A 198 -8.65 6.61 -2.78
C THR A 198 -8.05 7.92 -2.29
N SER A 199 -7.29 8.58 -3.14
CA SER A 199 -6.63 9.85 -2.86
C SER A 199 -6.55 10.68 -4.14
N ALA A 200 -6.72 12.00 -4.06
CA ALA A 200 -6.38 12.84 -5.22
C ALA A 200 -4.87 13.13 -5.29
N GLY A 201 -4.17 13.11 -4.15
CA GLY A 201 -2.71 13.28 -4.04
C GLY A 201 -1.94 11.95 -4.09
N GLY A 202 -0.64 12.01 -3.80
CA GLY A 202 0.25 10.84 -3.79
C GLY A 202 0.14 9.94 -2.56
N ILE A 203 0.57 8.69 -2.74
CA ILE A 203 0.67 7.67 -1.68
C ILE A 203 2.13 7.25 -1.54
N ASP A 204 2.65 7.25 -0.32
CA ASP A 204 3.98 6.72 0.01
C ASP A 204 3.87 5.45 0.86
N LEU A 205 4.20 4.31 0.25
CA LEU A 205 4.30 2.98 0.84
C LEU A 205 5.78 2.52 0.94
N SER A 206 6.73 3.43 1.03
CA SER A 206 8.16 3.08 1.07
C SER A 206 8.51 2.30 2.33
N ALA A 207 9.38 1.30 2.17
CA ALA A 207 9.75 0.34 3.22
C ALA A 207 8.57 -0.36 3.91
N SER A 208 7.37 -0.35 3.32
CA SER A 208 6.17 -0.97 3.90
C SER A 208 5.97 -2.40 3.43
N LEU A 209 5.14 -3.16 4.14
CA LEU A 209 4.55 -4.41 3.66
C LEU A 209 3.05 -4.18 3.46
N ALA A 210 2.57 -4.29 2.21
CA ALA A 210 1.16 -4.17 1.88
C ALA A 210 0.69 -5.42 1.12
N MET A 211 -0.35 -6.06 1.63
CA MET A 211 -0.86 -7.34 1.13
C MET A 211 -2.38 -7.34 1.09
N ALA A 212 -2.94 -7.82 -0.02
CA ALA A 212 -4.38 -8.06 -0.17
C ALA A 212 -4.69 -9.15 -1.19
N SER A 213 -5.85 -9.78 -1.10
CA SER A 213 -6.31 -10.68 -2.16
C SER A 213 -6.70 -9.92 -3.43
N SER A 214 -7.19 -8.69 -3.27
CA SER A 214 -7.49 -7.77 -4.37
C SER A 214 -7.13 -6.33 -3.99
N TRP A 215 -6.77 -5.55 -5.00
CA TRP A 215 -6.32 -4.17 -4.87
C TRP A 215 -7.17 -3.22 -5.71
N SER A 216 -7.42 -2.03 -5.18
CA SER A 216 -8.06 -0.93 -5.89
C SER A 216 -7.38 0.35 -5.43
N VAL A 217 -6.68 1.03 -6.34
CA VAL A 217 -5.90 2.23 -6.00
C VAL A 217 -6.23 3.32 -7.01
N HIS A 218 -6.69 4.46 -6.51
CA HIS A 218 -6.92 5.67 -7.28
C HIS A 218 -6.12 6.80 -6.61
N ALA A 219 -5.06 7.26 -7.27
CA ALA A 219 -4.13 8.28 -6.77
C ALA A 219 -3.41 9.02 -7.89
N ALA A 220 -2.84 10.19 -7.58
CA ALA A 220 -1.94 10.89 -8.50
C ALA A 220 -0.59 10.18 -8.64
N SER A 221 -0.12 9.56 -7.56
CA SER A 221 1.10 8.76 -7.55
C SER A 221 1.06 7.66 -6.51
N LEU A 222 1.84 6.60 -6.74
CA LEU A 222 2.17 5.59 -5.75
C LEU A 222 3.69 5.40 -5.73
N THR A 223 4.28 5.51 -4.55
CA THR A 223 5.70 5.26 -4.30
C THR A 223 5.87 4.10 -3.34
N SER A 224 6.80 3.18 -3.60
CA SER A 224 7.15 2.10 -2.67
C SER A 224 8.62 1.69 -2.78
N HIS A 225 9.53 2.60 -2.43
CA HIS A 225 10.97 2.33 -2.43
C HIS A 225 11.31 1.26 -1.38
N GLY A 226 11.91 0.15 -1.82
CA GLY A 226 12.26 -1.00 -0.97
C GLY A 226 11.11 -1.59 -0.15
N GLY A 227 9.85 -1.30 -0.52
CA GLY A 227 8.65 -1.86 0.07
C GLY A 227 8.17 -3.11 -0.68
N TRP A 228 7.11 -3.74 -0.16
CA TRP A 228 6.54 -4.97 -0.70
C TRP A 228 5.05 -4.84 -0.93
N LEU A 229 4.63 -4.87 -2.20
CA LEU A 229 3.24 -4.86 -2.62
C LEU A 229 2.88 -6.26 -3.12
N GLN A 230 1.91 -6.91 -2.48
CA GLN A 230 1.53 -8.27 -2.85
C GLN A 230 0.03 -8.42 -3.06
N GLN A 231 -0.34 -8.94 -4.23
CA GLN A 231 -1.66 -9.49 -4.45
C GLN A 231 -1.65 -11.01 -4.29
N THR A 232 -2.45 -11.52 -3.36
CA THR A 232 -2.56 -12.95 -3.07
C THR A 232 -3.69 -13.65 -3.83
N GLY A 233 -4.70 -12.91 -4.29
CA GLY A 233 -5.80 -13.44 -5.08
C GLY A 233 -5.49 -13.48 -6.57
N THR A 234 -6.34 -14.21 -7.31
CA THR A 234 -6.19 -14.49 -8.75
C THR A 234 -6.98 -13.56 -9.65
N ALA A 235 -7.71 -12.60 -9.08
CA ALA A 235 -8.38 -11.55 -9.87
C ALA A 235 -7.34 -10.70 -10.60
N ASP A 236 -7.71 -10.11 -11.73
CA ASP A 236 -6.81 -9.21 -12.45
C ASP A 236 -6.43 -8.01 -11.57
N TRP A 237 -5.18 -7.59 -11.67
CA TRP A 237 -4.67 -6.42 -10.98
C TRP A 237 -4.26 -5.36 -12.00
N ALA A 238 -5.01 -4.27 -12.04
CA ALA A 238 -4.65 -3.08 -12.79
C ALA A 238 -4.27 -1.94 -11.85
N LEU A 239 -3.12 -1.34 -12.08
CA LEU A 239 -2.70 -0.10 -11.44
C LEU A 239 -2.50 0.96 -12.52
N THR A 240 -3.42 1.92 -12.59
CA THR A 240 -3.42 3.00 -13.59
C THR A 240 -3.35 4.34 -12.87
N LEU A 241 -2.18 4.98 -12.91
CA LEU A 241 -1.88 6.21 -12.16
C LEU A 241 -1.02 7.14 -13.03
N PRO A 242 -1.00 8.45 -12.83
CA PRO A 242 -0.04 9.32 -13.52
C PRO A 242 1.43 8.92 -13.26
N ARG A 243 1.77 8.53 -12.03
CA ARG A 243 3.13 8.09 -11.68
C ARG A 243 3.11 6.85 -10.78
N LEU A 244 3.96 5.87 -11.11
CA LEU A 244 4.27 4.72 -10.25
C LEU A 244 5.78 4.65 -10.07
N ASP A 245 6.23 4.67 -8.82
CA ASP A 245 7.65 4.68 -8.46
C ASP A 245 8.01 3.56 -7.48
N LEU A 246 8.66 2.54 -8.02
CA LEU A 246 9.23 1.42 -7.28
C LEU A 246 10.77 1.44 -7.33
N SER A 247 11.37 2.58 -7.71
CA SER A 247 12.83 2.63 -7.93
C SER A 247 13.61 2.34 -6.64
N ALA A 248 14.86 1.93 -6.80
CA ALA A 248 15.79 1.87 -5.69
C ALA A 248 16.05 3.27 -5.12
N GLN A 249 16.15 3.34 -3.79
CA GLN A 249 16.52 4.58 -3.09
C GLN A 249 17.49 4.26 -1.95
N ALA A 250 18.66 4.89 -1.97
CA ALA A 250 19.69 4.67 -0.96
C ALA A 250 19.17 4.92 0.45
N GLY A 251 19.42 3.97 1.36
CA GLY A 251 19.01 4.07 2.77
C GLY A 251 17.52 3.85 3.03
N VAL A 252 16.70 3.54 2.01
CA VAL A 252 15.28 3.24 2.16
C VAL A 252 15.02 1.77 1.81
N GLY A 253 14.16 1.12 2.60
CA GLY A 253 13.68 -0.24 2.35
C GLY A 253 13.43 -1.02 3.63
N LEU A 254 12.82 -2.19 3.50
CA LEU A 254 12.74 -3.18 4.57
C LEU A 254 14.16 -3.62 5.00
N SER A 255 14.29 -4.15 6.23
CA SER A 255 15.60 -4.45 6.84
C SER A 255 16.54 -5.32 5.98
N ASP A 256 15.99 -6.18 5.14
CA ASP A 256 16.70 -7.08 4.21
C ASP A 256 16.86 -6.51 2.79
N ARG A 257 16.29 -5.33 2.51
CA ARG A 257 16.21 -4.69 1.18
C ARG A 257 16.59 -3.21 1.16
N VAL A 258 17.33 -2.73 2.16
CA VAL A 258 17.77 -1.32 2.21
C VAL A 258 18.58 -0.96 0.95
N GLY A 259 18.16 0.09 0.26
CA GLY A 259 18.81 0.55 -0.97
C GLY A 259 18.33 -0.16 -2.25
N GLN A 260 17.41 -1.11 -2.16
CA GLN A 260 16.84 -1.80 -3.33
C GLN A 260 15.52 -1.15 -3.77
N GLY A 261 15.09 -1.46 -5.00
CA GLY A 261 13.76 -1.09 -5.48
C GLY A 261 12.65 -1.87 -4.76
N GLY A 262 11.43 -1.41 -4.95
CA GLY A 262 10.22 -2.05 -4.46
C GLY A 262 9.98 -3.42 -5.07
N VAL A 263 9.23 -4.25 -4.35
CA VAL A 263 8.71 -5.53 -4.80
C VAL A 263 7.24 -5.38 -5.15
N LEU A 264 6.86 -5.86 -6.32
CA LEU A 264 5.47 -6.09 -6.67
C LEU A 264 5.30 -7.54 -7.09
N ARG A 265 4.53 -8.30 -6.30
CA ARG A 265 4.23 -9.71 -6.59
C ARG A 265 2.73 -9.90 -6.76
N ALA A 266 2.34 -10.51 -7.87
CA ALA A 266 0.93 -10.71 -8.20
C ALA A 266 0.63 -12.16 -8.57
N GLN A 267 -0.38 -12.76 -7.93
CA GLN A 267 -1.00 -14.02 -8.38
C GLN A 267 -2.18 -13.81 -9.35
N ALA A 268 -2.33 -12.57 -9.83
CA ALA A 268 -3.42 -12.12 -10.69
C ALA A 268 -3.56 -12.97 -11.97
N GLY A 269 -4.74 -12.98 -12.58
CA GLY A 269 -4.89 -13.49 -13.96
C GLY A 269 -4.02 -12.66 -14.90
N GLN A 270 -4.26 -11.35 -14.91
CA GLN A 270 -3.45 -10.33 -15.59
C GLN A 270 -2.88 -9.34 -14.56
N LEU A 271 -1.63 -8.94 -14.73
CA LEU A 271 -1.05 -7.78 -14.03
C LEU A 271 -0.79 -6.66 -15.05
N THR A 272 -1.43 -5.51 -14.85
CA THR A 272 -1.28 -4.34 -15.73
C THR A 272 -0.83 -3.14 -14.93
N LEU A 273 0.37 -2.64 -15.21
CA LEU A 273 0.90 -1.39 -14.65
C LEU A 273 0.93 -0.34 -15.77
N VAL A 274 0.11 0.70 -15.63
CA VAL A 274 0.04 1.81 -16.57
C VAL A 274 0.31 3.10 -15.82
N ALA A 275 1.34 3.82 -16.24
CA ALA A 275 1.58 5.17 -15.75
C ALA A 275 2.18 6.07 -16.81
N ASP A 276 1.99 7.38 -16.70
CA ASP A 276 2.74 8.30 -17.56
C ASP A 276 4.24 8.18 -17.27
N GLN A 277 4.58 8.15 -15.98
CA GLN A 277 5.93 7.85 -15.48
C GLN A 277 5.92 6.52 -14.72
N LEU A 278 6.46 5.48 -15.36
CA LEU A 278 6.65 4.16 -14.77
C LEU A 278 8.13 3.95 -14.42
N LEU A 279 8.45 4.06 -13.13
CA LEU A 279 9.81 4.02 -12.60
C LEU A 279 10.02 2.73 -11.79
N LEU A 280 10.80 1.81 -12.34
CA LEU A 280 11.06 0.46 -11.84
C LEU A 280 12.57 0.18 -11.66
N GLN A 281 13.43 1.20 -11.59
CA GLN A 281 14.88 0.97 -11.56
C GLN A 281 15.28 0.14 -10.33
N GLY A 282 15.90 -1.02 -10.52
CA GLY A 282 16.23 -1.96 -9.44
C GLY A 282 15.03 -2.57 -8.72
N ALA A 283 13.81 -2.45 -9.26
CA ALA A 283 12.60 -3.05 -8.72
C ALA A 283 12.51 -4.55 -9.08
N ASP A 284 11.69 -5.28 -8.33
CA ASP A 284 11.34 -6.68 -8.58
C ASP A 284 9.84 -6.78 -8.84
N VAL A 285 9.46 -7.06 -10.09
CA VAL A 285 8.06 -7.21 -10.51
C VAL A 285 7.83 -8.63 -11.00
N ASP A 286 7.09 -9.39 -10.21
CA ASP A 286 6.90 -10.82 -10.39
C ASP A 286 5.41 -11.18 -10.56
N HIS A 287 5.06 -11.55 -11.78
CA HIS A 287 3.74 -12.04 -12.14
C HIS A 287 3.70 -13.58 -12.09
N LEU A 288 3.16 -14.09 -10.99
CA LEU A 288 3.08 -15.52 -10.68
C LEU A 288 1.86 -16.22 -11.29
N GLY A 289 0.90 -15.46 -11.80
CA GLY A 289 -0.28 -15.96 -12.49
C GLY A 289 0.00 -16.41 -13.92
N SER A 290 -0.98 -17.07 -14.56
CA SER A 290 -0.81 -17.69 -15.87
C SER A 290 -1.11 -16.76 -17.06
N GLY A 291 -1.69 -15.58 -16.83
CA GLY A 291 -1.91 -14.61 -17.90
C GLY A 291 -0.73 -13.66 -18.12
N GLY A 292 -1.00 -12.44 -18.57
CA GLY A 292 0.02 -11.48 -19.00
C GLY A 292 0.41 -10.46 -17.93
N LEU A 293 1.70 -10.09 -17.94
CA LEU A 293 2.25 -8.89 -17.33
C LEU A 293 2.36 -7.81 -18.40
N THR A 294 1.70 -6.67 -18.21
CA THR A 294 1.82 -5.48 -19.06
C THR A 294 2.41 -4.33 -18.26
N LEU A 295 3.49 -3.75 -18.79
CA LEU A 295 4.15 -2.57 -18.27
C LEU A 295 4.07 -1.48 -19.34
N GLN A 296 3.36 -0.39 -19.03
CA GLN A 296 3.13 0.70 -19.98
C GLN A 296 3.51 2.04 -19.36
N GLY A 297 4.57 2.64 -19.89
CA GLY A 297 4.88 4.06 -19.70
C GLY A 297 4.11 4.93 -20.69
N GLY A 298 3.68 6.11 -20.29
CA GLY A 298 3.16 7.13 -21.20
C GLY A 298 4.33 7.86 -21.85
N SER A 299 5.05 8.64 -21.05
CA SER A 299 6.26 9.35 -21.45
C SER A 299 7.54 8.61 -21.05
N VAL A 300 7.52 7.89 -19.93
CA VAL A 300 8.71 7.25 -19.35
C VAL A 300 8.41 5.82 -18.91
N LEU A 301 9.28 4.90 -19.34
CA LEU A 301 9.44 3.57 -18.75
C LEU A 301 10.92 3.36 -18.43
N GLN A 302 11.26 3.36 -17.15
CA GLN A 302 12.61 3.12 -16.68
C GLN A 302 12.67 1.88 -15.81
N ALA A 303 13.32 0.83 -16.30
CA ALA A 303 13.46 -0.48 -15.68
C ALA A 303 14.95 -0.89 -15.59
N ASP A 304 15.87 0.07 -15.54
CA ASP A 304 17.30 -0.21 -15.41
C ASP A 304 17.57 -1.06 -14.15
N GLY A 305 18.29 -2.17 -14.32
CA GLY A 305 18.59 -3.13 -13.25
C GLY A 305 17.36 -3.83 -12.64
N ALA A 306 16.17 -3.70 -13.22
CA ALA A 306 14.97 -4.34 -12.71
C ALA A 306 14.96 -5.85 -12.96
N LEU A 307 14.26 -6.58 -12.10
CA LEU A 307 13.88 -7.97 -12.30
C LEU A 307 12.39 -8.00 -12.69
N LEU A 308 12.09 -8.43 -13.90
CA LEU A 308 10.74 -8.47 -14.45
C LEU A 308 10.43 -9.90 -14.89
N SER A 309 9.50 -10.57 -14.20
CA SER A 309 9.14 -11.96 -14.50
C SER A 309 7.63 -12.13 -14.72
N SER A 310 7.27 -12.99 -15.68
CA SER A 310 5.89 -13.44 -15.89
C SER A 310 5.88 -14.91 -16.29
N LYS A 311 4.98 -15.70 -15.71
CA LYS A 311 4.74 -17.07 -16.20
C LYS A 311 3.93 -17.11 -17.51
N GLY A 312 3.34 -15.99 -17.91
CA GLY A 312 2.71 -15.83 -19.22
C GLY A 312 3.45 -14.80 -20.07
N GLN A 313 2.71 -14.05 -20.89
CA GLN A 313 3.32 -13.00 -21.69
C GLN A 313 3.85 -11.87 -20.79
N LEU A 314 4.99 -11.29 -21.18
CA LEU A 314 5.51 -10.06 -20.61
C LEU A 314 5.58 -9.01 -21.73
N LYS A 315 4.84 -7.90 -21.57
CA LYS A 315 4.78 -6.81 -22.53
C LYS A 315 5.32 -5.53 -21.91
N LEU A 316 6.25 -4.88 -22.61
CA LEU A 316 6.73 -3.52 -22.31
C LEU A 316 6.30 -2.58 -23.44
N SER A 317 5.85 -1.39 -23.08
CA SER A 317 5.54 -0.31 -24.03
C SER A 317 5.75 1.05 -23.39
N SER A 318 6.12 2.05 -24.19
CA SER A 318 6.33 3.42 -23.73
C SER A 318 6.18 4.39 -24.89
N GLY A 319 5.55 5.56 -24.72
CA GLY A 319 5.60 6.61 -25.75
C GLY A 319 7.01 7.21 -25.93
N GLY A 320 7.89 7.01 -24.95
CA GLY A 320 9.32 7.38 -25.00
C GLY A 320 10.25 6.19 -25.23
N VAL A 321 11.53 6.41 -24.95
CA VAL A 321 12.54 5.33 -24.91
C VAL A 321 12.28 4.47 -23.67
N ILE A 322 12.39 3.15 -23.82
CA ILE A 322 12.40 2.21 -22.70
C ILE A 322 13.84 2.06 -22.23
N HIS A 323 14.11 2.42 -20.98
CA HIS A 323 15.39 2.18 -20.33
C HIS A 323 15.33 0.85 -19.58
N ALA A 324 16.19 -0.09 -19.92
CA ALA A 324 16.24 -1.43 -19.35
C ALA A 324 17.68 -1.94 -19.24
N ALA A 325 18.65 -1.04 -19.08
CA ALA A 325 20.05 -1.40 -18.98
C ALA A 325 20.28 -2.30 -17.75
N GLY A 326 20.96 -3.42 -17.94
CA GLY A 326 21.18 -4.42 -16.89
C GLY A 326 19.92 -5.13 -16.37
N ALA A 327 18.74 -4.89 -16.94
CA ALA A 327 17.50 -5.54 -16.51
C ALA A 327 17.50 -7.04 -16.81
N GLN A 328 16.76 -7.81 -16.01
CA GLN A 328 16.44 -9.21 -16.27
C GLN A 328 14.96 -9.32 -16.59
N ILE A 329 14.62 -9.66 -17.83
CA ILE A 329 13.26 -9.71 -18.34
C ILE A 329 12.97 -11.14 -18.80
N GLU A 330 12.09 -11.83 -18.09
CA GLU A 330 11.73 -13.22 -18.39
C GLU A 330 10.22 -13.40 -18.50
N GLY A 331 9.77 -14.02 -19.59
CA GLY A 331 8.36 -14.32 -19.83
C GLY A 331 8.18 -15.64 -20.59
N GLN A 332 6.96 -16.18 -20.60
CA GLN A 332 6.62 -17.23 -21.56
C GLN A 332 6.83 -16.74 -23.00
N SER A 333 6.43 -15.48 -23.26
CA SER A 333 6.82 -14.70 -24.44
C SER A 333 7.12 -13.28 -24.00
N VAL A 334 8.00 -12.58 -24.72
CA VAL A 334 8.35 -11.19 -24.41
C VAL A 334 8.05 -10.30 -25.60
N GLN A 335 7.37 -9.18 -25.34
CA GLN A 335 7.05 -8.18 -26.36
C GLN A 335 7.51 -6.80 -25.91
N VAL A 336 8.25 -6.10 -26.75
CA VAL A 336 8.57 -4.68 -26.60
C VAL A 336 7.92 -3.97 -27.77
N LEU A 337 6.86 -3.20 -27.52
CA LEU A 337 6.03 -2.62 -28.58
C LEU A 337 5.87 -1.11 -28.40
N GLN A 338 5.68 -0.42 -29.51
CA GLN A 338 5.28 1.00 -29.54
C GLN A 338 6.23 1.93 -28.77
N ALA A 339 7.52 1.59 -28.73
CA ALA A 339 8.55 2.38 -28.06
C ALA A 339 9.32 3.26 -29.05
N ALA A 340 9.68 4.48 -28.64
CA ALA A 340 10.52 5.37 -29.44
C ALA A 340 11.98 4.88 -29.56
N GLY A 341 12.36 3.94 -28.70
CA GLY A 341 13.65 3.25 -28.69
C GLY A 341 13.76 2.31 -27.50
N LEU A 342 14.83 1.51 -27.48
CA LEU A 342 15.15 0.59 -26.39
C LEU A 342 16.61 0.75 -26.00
N ALA A 343 16.86 1.18 -24.77
CA ALA A 343 18.20 1.25 -24.18
C ALA A 343 18.36 0.10 -23.19
N ALA A 344 18.86 -1.04 -23.65
CA ALA A 344 18.89 -2.29 -22.89
C ALA A 344 20.30 -2.91 -22.85
N ALA A 345 21.35 -2.07 -22.82
CA ALA A 345 22.72 -2.52 -22.71
C ALA A 345 22.92 -3.40 -21.46
N GLY A 346 23.62 -4.53 -21.61
CA GLY A 346 23.88 -5.48 -20.53
C GLY A 346 22.65 -6.20 -19.98
N SER A 347 21.48 -6.07 -20.61
CA SER A 347 20.24 -6.73 -20.17
C SER A 347 20.19 -8.22 -20.54
N SER A 348 19.32 -8.96 -19.89
CA SER A 348 18.87 -10.29 -20.29
C SER A 348 17.40 -10.23 -20.64
N ILE A 349 17.03 -10.54 -21.88
CA ILE A 349 15.65 -10.57 -22.37
C ILE A 349 15.37 -11.98 -22.88
N LYS A 350 14.51 -12.72 -22.19
CA LYS A 350 14.35 -14.15 -22.42
C LYS A 350 12.88 -14.54 -22.51
N ALA A 351 12.52 -15.15 -23.64
CA ALA A 351 11.30 -15.92 -23.76
C ALA A 351 11.58 -17.40 -23.45
N LEU A 352 10.85 -17.95 -22.48
CA LEU A 352 11.03 -19.31 -21.99
C LEU A 352 10.58 -20.36 -23.01
N ALA A 353 9.43 -20.16 -23.64
CA ALA A 353 8.96 -21.10 -24.66
C ALA A 353 8.21 -20.49 -25.86
N GLY A 354 8.01 -19.17 -25.87
CA GLY A 354 7.39 -18.42 -26.97
C GLY A 354 8.37 -17.46 -27.65
N LYS A 355 7.82 -16.53 -28.44
CA LYS A 355 8.61 -15.55 -29.19
C LYS A 355 9.16 -14.41 -28.33
N VAL A 356 10.28 -13.85 -28.77
CA VAL A 356 10.68 -12.48 -28.45
C VAL A 356 10.33 -11.59 -29.63
N ASP A 357 9.56 -10.53 -29.40
CA ASP A 357 9.12 -9.58 -30.43
C ASP A 357 9.45 -8.16 -29.97
N ILE A 358 10.49 -7.56 -30.55
CA ILE A 358 10.91 -6.19 -30.28
C ILE A 358 10.56 -5.37 -31.51
N ASN A 359 9.56 -4.50 -31.40
CA ASN A 359 9.10 -3.62 -32.47
C ASN A 359 9.15 -2.15 -32.02
N LEU A 360 10.20 -1.47 -32.46
CA LEU A 360 10.48 -0.06 -32.22
C LEU A 360 10.12 0.81 -33.44
N GLY A 361 9.64 0.21 -34.53
CA GLY A 361 9.44 0.90 -35.80
C GLY A 361 10.77 1.50 -36.31
N GLN A 362 10.88 2.83 -36.24
CA GLN A 362 12.09 3.57 -36.64
C GLN A 362 13.01 3.90 -35.45
N GLY A 363 12.62 3.53 -34.23
CA GLY A 363 13.38 3.77 -33.01
C GLY A 363 14.67 2.94 -32.94
N ALA A 364 15.68 3.47 -32.25
CA ALA A 364 16.97 2.79 -32.09
C ALA A 364 16.94 1.75 -30.96
N ALA A 365 17.75 0.69 -31.11
CA ALA A 365 17.98 -0.33 -30.08
C ALA A 365 19.47 -0.34 -29.66
N ASP A 366 19.77 0.03 -28.41
CA ASP A 366 21.06 -0.24 -27.77
C ASP A 366 20.98 -1.57 -27.01
N LEU A 367 21.58 -2.60 -27.61
CA LEU A 367 21.65 -3.99 -27.13
C LEU A 367 23.10 -4.41 -26.85
N ARG A 368 24.02 -3.46 -26.62
CA ARG A 368 25.42 -3.76 -26.31
C ARG A 368 25.52 -4.67 -25.09
N ASN A 369 26.26 -5.76 -25.21
CA ASN A 369 26.40 -6.79 -24.16
C ASN A 369 25.06 -7.37 -23.66
N ALA A 370 23.94 -7.16 -24.37
CA ALA A 370 22.65 -7.71 -24.00
C ALA A 370 22.51 -9.15 -24.49
N TRP A 371 21.81 -9.98 -23.74
CA TRP A 371 21.44 -11.33 -24.16
C TRP A 371 19.93 -11.38 -24.45
N VAL A 372 19.56 -11.44 -25.71
CA VAL A 372 18.17 -11.60 -26.15
C VAL A 372 17.97 -13.02 -26.68
N SER A 373 17.06 -13.78 -26.07
CA SER A 373 16.87 -15.20 -26.36
C SER A 373 15.41 -15.65 -26.45
N ALA A 374 15.10 -16.50 -27.43
CA ALA A 374 13.83 -17.21 -27.55
C ALA A 374 14.08 -18.73 -27.49
N ALA A 375 13.91 -19.32 -26.30
CA ALA A 375 14.48 -20.64 -25.98
C ALA A 375 13.59 -21.87 -26.24
N GLY A 376 12.28 -21.71 -26.36
CA GLY A 376 11.38 -22.84 -26.64
C GLY A 376 11.61 -23.41 -28.03
N ASN A 377 11.36 -24.70 -28.24
CA ASN A 377 11.49 -25.33 -29.56
C ASN A 377 10.69 -24.59 -30.65
N GLY A 378 11.35 -24.17 -31.73
CA GLY A 378 10.75 -23.40 -32.83
C GLY A 378 10.39 -21.96 -32.46
N SER A 379 10.84 -21.46 -31.30
CA SER A 379 10.61 -20.08 -30.89
C SER A 379 11.42 -19.13 -31.77
N GLN A 380 10.80 -18.01 -32.13
CA GLN A 380 11.37 -17.01 -33.01
C GLN A 380 11.76 -15.75 -32.24
N LEU A 381 12.78 -15.06 -32.73
CA LEU A 381 13.13 -13.71 -32.33
C LEU A 381 12.88 -12.78 -33.52
N MET A 382 12.04 -11.77 -33.34
CA MET A 382 11.84 -10.70 -34.32
C MET A 382 12.29 -9.37 -33.73
N LEU A 383 13.17 -8.67 -34.43
CA LEU A 383 13.61 -7.31 -34.11
C LEU A 383 13.28 -6.39 -35.28
N THR A 384 12.44 -5.39 -35.04
CA THR A 384 12.15 -4.30 -35.99
C THR A 384 12.59 -2.99 -35.36
N ALA A 385 13.57 -2.32 -35.96
CA ALA A 385 14.19 -1.10 -35.42
C ALA A 385 14.81 -0.23 -36.53
N GLY A 386 15.15 1.01 -36.18
CA GLY A 386 15.99 1.88 -36.99
C GLY A 386 17.45 1.45 -36.92
N ASP A 387 18.21 2.13 -36.07
CA ASP A 387 19.60 1.76 -35.76
C ASP A 387 19.66 0.70 -34.65
N VAL A 388 20.59 -0.26 -34.76
CA VAL A 388 20.84 -1.30 -33.77
C VAL A 388 22.31 -1.38 -33.44
N ASP A 389 22.65 -1.16 -32.17
CA ASP A 389 23.99 -1.40 -31.61
C ASP A 389 23.95 -2.66 -30.75
N GLN A 390 24.54 -3.75 -31.24
CA GLN A 390 24.52 -5.07 -30.63
C GLN A 390 25.90 -5.53 -30.17
N ARG A 391 26.93 -4.66 -30.22
CA ARG A 391 28.31 -5.01 -29.93
C ARG A 391 28.46 -5.75 -28.61
N GLY A 392 29.04 -6.95 -28.69
CA GLY A 392 29.26 -7.84 -27.53
C GLY A 392 28.00 -8.50 -26.96
N GLY A 393 26.84 -8.26 -27.55
CA GLY A 393 25.58 -8.91 -27.21
C GLY A 393 25.35 -10.23 -27.95
N LEU A 394 24.22 -10.86 -27.67
CA LEU A 394 23.76 -12.08 -28.35
C LEU A 394 22.27 -11.97 -28.68
N LEU A 395 21.91 -12.20 -29.95
CA LEU A 395 20.55 -12.48 -30.38
C LEU A 395 20.46 -13.96 -30.73
N TRP A 396 19.61 -14.71 -30.05
CA TRP A 396 19.47 -16.14 -30.28
C TRP A 396 18.01 -16.59 -30.26
N ALA A 397 17.67 -17.51 -31.16
CA ALA A 397 16.39 -18.19 -31.19
C ALA A 397 16.65 -19.66 -31.54
N SER A 398 15.81 -20.56 -31.03
CA SER A 398 15.87 -21.97 -31.45
C SER A 398 15.31 -22.18 -32.86
N GLY A 399 14.39 -21.30 -33.29
CA GLY A 399 13.92 -21.15 -34.66
C GLY A 399 14.62 -19.98 -35.37
N ASP A 400 13.83 -19.13 -36.03
CA ASP A 400 14.38 -18.01 -36.81
C ASP A 400 14.68 -16.77 -35.96
N VAL A 401 15.79 -16.11 -36.29
CA VAL A 401 16.10 -14.73 -35.91
C VAL A 401 15.84 -13.84 -37.12
N THR A 402 14.83 -12.98 -37.05
CA THR A 402 14.46 -12.04 -38.12
C THR A 402 14.77 -10.61 -37.70
N LEU A 403 15.58 -9.91 -38.51
CA LEU A 403 15.93 -8.51 -38.31
C LEU A 403 15.35 -7.67 -39.45
N ASN A 404 14.46 -6.73 -39.11
CA ASN A 404 13.86 -5.77 -40.02
C ASN A 404 14.38 -4.38 -39.66
N LEU A 405 15.48 -3.97 -40.30
CA LEU A 405 16.19 -2.74 -39.96
C LEU A 405 15.99 -1.67 -41.04
N SER A 406 15.68 -0.44 -40.63
CA SER A 406 15.67 0.72 -41.54
C SER A 406 16.93 1.58 -41.45
N GLY A 407 17.76 1.37 -40.43
CA GLY A 407 19.02 2.06 -40.18
C GLY A 407 20.25 1.14 -40.18
N THR A 408 21.25 1.52 -39.41
CA THR A 408 22.55 0.83 -39.30
C THR A 408 22.51 -0.33 -38.31
N TRP A 409 23.37 -1.32 -38.53
CA TRP A 409 23.61 -2.42 -37.60
C TRP A 409 25.10 -2.48 -37.25
N ASP A 410 25.39 -2.31 -35.96
CA ASP A 410 26.73 -2.44 -35.38
C ASP A 410 26.76 -3.71 -34.52
N GLY A 411 27.40 -4.77 -35.02
CA GLY A 411 27.44 -6.11 -34.40
C GLY A 411 28.65 -6.40 -33.54
#